data_AF-A0A842W6P2-F1
#
_entry.id   AF-A0A842W6P2-F1
#
_cell.length_a   1.000
_cell.length_b   1.000
_cell.length_c   1.000
_cell.angle_alpha   90.00
_cell.angle_beta   90.00
_cell.angle_gamma   90.00
#
_symmetry.space_group_name_H-M   'P 1'
#
loop_
_entity.id
_entity.type
_entity.pdbx_description
1 polymer ?
#
loop_
_entity_poly.entity_id
_entity_poly.type
_entity_poly.pdbx_seq_one_letter_code
_entity_poly.pdbx_strand_id
1 'polypeptide(L)'
;MVKANPYVYPYKPFKNLSNKKLLNNFTDQEFVGIDDIKRILHKQEISSINHKEEIAAKKILEIFLSNDICFDSEDFIKENYQGWIKKLNYFIDKGKRIEFSILGFPFKVPVPLKTNRKLPDLGELLSLNRLNNIMELIEKIYSPGAKVTVFTEGIFGSFVGLEKKEADAYRDYLIKIKENLNLSNVIIQDLRVLEEFVPNFEKEFQLEKEKMLKLYEKKDRDFMRKYNGTA
;
A
#
# COMPACT_ATOMS: atom_id res chain seq x y z
N MET A 1 2.61 -9.90 22.69
CA MET A 1 1.30 -9.61 22.08
C MET A 1 1.56 -8.74 20.86
N VAL A 2 1.22 -9.23 19.66
CA VAL A 2 1.28 -8.44 18.43
C VAL A 2 0.38 -7.23 18.61
N LYS A 3 0.91 -6.02 18.39
CA LYS A 3 0.18 -4.77 18.57
C LYS A 3 -0.75 -4.66 17.36
N ALA A 4 -2.04 -4.95 17.53
CA ALA A 4 -2.98 -4.78 16.44
C ALA A 4 -2.98 -3.31 15.97
N ASN A 5 -2.97 -3.10 14.65
CA ASN A 5 -3.05 -1.77 14.07
C ASN A 5 -4.31 -1.06 14.61
N PRO A 6 -4.17 0.08 15.32
CA PRO A 6 -5.30 0.76 15.94
C PRO A 6 -6.33 1.28 14.93
N TYR A 7 -5.96 1.38 13.65
CA TYR A 7 -6.76 1.91 12.56
C TYR A 7 -7.34 0.85 11.61
N VAL A 8 -6.73 -0.34 11.52
CA VAL A 8 -7.15 -1.39 10.56
C VAL A 8 -7.93 -2.51 11.26
N TYR A 9 -7.57 -2.85 12.50
CA TYR A 9 -8.35 -3.77 13.33
C TYR A 9 -8.04 -3.50 14.81
N PRO A 10 -8.75 -2.57 15.48
CA PRO A 10 -8.78 -2.56 16.93
C PRO A 10 -9.51 -3.85 17.38
N TYR A 11 -8.78 -4.96 17.50
CA TYR A 11 -9.33 -6.17 18.11
C TYR A 11 -9.37 -5.97 19.62
N LYS A 12 -10.44 -5.30 20.05
CA LYS A 12 -10.92 -5.41 21.42
C LYS A 12 -11.89 -6.60 21.41
N PRO A 13 -11.63 -7.70 22.14
CA PRO A 13 -12.62 -8.76 22.23
C PRO A 13 -13.93 -8.14 22.70
N PHE A 14 -14.99 -8.34 21.92
CA PHE A 14 -16.30 -7.82 22.27
C PHE A 14 -16.72 -8.44 23.60
N LYS A 15 -16.57 -7.69 24.69
CA LYS A 15 -17.11 -8.08 25.98
C LYS A 15 -18.61 -7.81 25.95
N ASN A 16 -19.41 -8.84 26.18
CA ASN A 16 -20.85 -8.69 26.39
C ASN A 16 -21.61 -8.22 25.13
N LEU A 17 -21.51 -8.97 24.01
CA LEU A 17 -22.29 -8.73 22.78
C LEU A 17 -23.81 -8.71 23.01
N SER A 18 -24.28 -9.27 24.12
CA SER A 18 -25.67 -9.23 24.59
C SER A 18 -26.05 -7.92 25.29
N ASN A 19 -25.09 -7.03 25.56
CA ASN A 19 -25.35 -5.73 26.17
C ASN A 19 -26.01 -4.79 25.16
N LYS A 20 -27.34 -4.68 25.26
CA LYS A 20 -28.17 -3.80 24.42
C LYS A 20 -28.14 -2.32 24.85
N LYS A 21 -27.33 -1.95 25.85
CA LYS A 21 -27.21 -0.55 26.26
C LYS A 21 -26.61 0.26 25.12
N LEU A 22 -27.38 1.18 24.57
CA LEU A 22 -26.91 2.12 23.56
C LEU A 22 -25.81 2.98 24.19
N LEU A 23 -24.56 2.82 23.72
CA LEU A 23 -23.41 3.57 24.24
C LEU A 23 -23.20 4.89 23.49
N ASN A 24 -23.58 4.93 22.22
CA ASN A 24 -23.48 6.08 21.35
C ASN A 24 -24.80 6.25 20.60
N ASN A 25 -25.24 7.48 20.44
CA ASN A 25 -26.31 7.81 19.50
C ASN A 25 -25.70 7.90 18.12
N PHE A 26 -26.19 7.12 17.17
CA PHE A 26 -25.90 7.38 15.76
C PHE A 26 -26.62 8.67 15.39
N THR A 27 -25.90 9.63 14.85
CA THR A 27 -26.47 10.87 14.32
C THR A 27 -27.20 10.57 13.01
N ASP A 28 -28.03 11.52 12.57
CA ASP A 28 -28.60 11.47 11.22
C ASP A 28 -27.49 11.45 10.16
N GLN A 29 -27.87 11.02 8.95
CA GLN A 29 -26.95 11.02 7.82
C GLN A 29 -26.61 12.46 7.43
N GLU A 30 -25.32 12.77 7.35
CA GLU A 30 -24.82 14.05 6.88
C GLU A 30 -23.97 13.87 5.62
N PHE A 31 -23.96 14.90 4.76
CA PHE A 31 -23.06 14.94 3.62
C PHE A 31 -21.67 15.35 4.08
N VAL A 32 -20.67 14.51 3.81
CA VAL A 32 -19.27 14.80 4.09
C VAL A 32 -18.62 15.31 2.81
N GLY A 33 -18.28 16.60 2.80
CA GLY A 33 -17.60 17.24 1.70
C GLY A 33 -16.09 16.99 1.71
N ILE A 34 -15.40 17.45 0.66
CA ILE A 34 -13.94 17.28 0.55
C ILE A 34 -13.18 18.00 1.67
N ASP A 35 -13.69 19.13 2.16
CA ASP A 35 -13.06 19.88 3.25
C ASP A 35 -13.21 19.17 4.60
N ASP A 36 -14.32 18.49 4.83
CA ASP A 36 -14.50 17.61 5.99
C ASP A 36 -13.49 16.47 5.97
N ILE A 37 -13.32 15.85 4.81
CA ILE A 37 -12.30 14.82 4.59
C ILE A 37 -10.90 15.37 4.88
N LYS A 38 -10.52 16.52 4.30
CA LYS A 38 -9.21 17.15 4.56
C LYS A 38 -8.96 17.38 6.05
N ARG A 39 -9.97 17.81 6.81
CA ARG A 39 -9.88 17.95 8.27
C ARG A 39 -9.66 16.62 8.99
N ILE A 40 -10.25 15.53 8.52
CA ILE A 40 -10.01 14.18 9.06
C ILE A 40 -8.57 13.73 8.74
N LEU A 41 -8.10 13.98 7.51
CA LEU A 41 -6.76 13.57 7.08
C LEU A 41 -5.63 14.25 7.85
N HIS A 42 -5.77 15.55 8.15
CA HIS A 42 -4.79 16.28 8.97
C HIS A 42 -4.64 15.68 10.38
N LYS A 43 -5.65 14.98 10.91
CA LYS A 43 -5.55 14.31 12.21
C LYS A 43 -4.81 12.97 12.14
N GLN A 44 -4.51 12.46 10.95
CA GLN A 44 -3.85 11.18 10.71
C GLN A 44 -2.40 11.32 10.22
N GLU A 45 -1.77 12.48 10.45
CA GLU A 45 -0.37 12.65 10.13
C GLU A 45 0.51 11.66 10.90
N ILE A 46 1.52 11.13 10.20
CA ILE A 46 2.51 10.23 10.79
C ILE A 46 3.37 11.08 11.72
N SER A 47 3.54 10.63 12.96
CA SER A 47 4.30 11.37 13.96
C SER A 47 5.72 11.64 13.49
N SER A 48 6.28 12.78 13.91
CA SER A 48 7.65 13.14 13.58
C SER A 48 8.61 12.06 14.07
N ILE A 49 9.43 11.54 13.16
CA ILE A 49 10.37 10.46 13.47
C ILE A 49 11.67 11.09 13.95
N ASN A 50 12.06 10.75 15.19
CA ASN A 50 13.36 11.17 15.72
C ASN A 50 14.46 10.31 15.10
N HIS A 51 15.06 10.82 14.04
CA HIS A 51 16.12 10.15 13.31
C HIS A 51 17.39 10.02 14.16
N LYS A 52 17.89 8.79 14.34
CA LYS A 52 19.15 8.54 15.07
C LYS A 52 20.35 8.45 14.13
N GLU A 53 20.08 8.12 12.87
CA GLU A 53 21.09 7.95 11.84
C GLU A 53 21.37 9.27 11.12
N GLU A 54 22.58 9.45 10.59
CA GLU A 54 22.94 10.65 9.83
C GLU A 54 22.79 10.45 8.31
N ILE A 55 22.92 9.21 7.85
CA ILE A 55 22.91 8.84 6.42
C ILE A 55 21.47 8.78 5.91
N ALA A 56 21.20 9.45 4.78
CA ALA A 56 19.85 9.57 4.19
C ALA A 56 19.13 8.22 4.02
N ALA A 57 19.79 7.20 3.43
CA ALA A 57 19.19 5.88 3.24
C ALA A 57 18.75 5.23 4.56
N LYS A 58 19.53 5.42 5.63
CA LYS A 58 19.21 4.86 6.94
C LYS A 58 18.06 5.63 7.60
N LYS A 59 18.07 6.97 7.53
CA LYS A 59 16.95 7.81 7.98
C LYS A 59 15.65 7.46 7.27
N ILE A 60 15.70 7.20 5.97
CA ILE A 60 14.55 6.75 5.19
C ILE A 60 14.06 5.38 5.68
N LEU A 61 14.97 4.45 5.96
CA LEU A 61 14.58 3.12 6.47
C LEU A 61 13.95 3.19 7.87
N GLU A 62 14.39 4.12 8.74
CA GLU A 62 13.76 4.38 10.04
C GLU A 62 12.28 4.78 9.92
N ILE A 63 11.87 5.40 8.80
CA ILE A 63 10.45 5.66 8.53
C ILE A 63 9.66 4.35 8.61
N PHE A 64 10.10 3.34 7.88
CA PHE A 64 9.42 2.04 7.81
C PHE A 64 9.52 1.21 9.09
N LEU A 65 10.39 1.59 10.03
CA LEU A 65 10.51 0.97 11.36
C LEU A 65 9.68 1.69 12.44
N SER A 66 9.07 2.83 12.13
CA SER A 66 8.22 3.53 13.08
C SER A 66 6.96 2.72 13.41
N ASN A 67 6.51 2.80 14.67
CA ASN A 67 5.27 2.14 15.12
C ASN A 67 4.02 2.63 14.40
N ASP A 68 4.10 3.81 13.77
CA ASP A 68 3.00 4.33 12.97
C ASP A 68 2.86 3.54 11.66
N ILE A 69 3.96 2.99 11.10
CA ILE A 69 4.00 2.30 9.80
C ILE A 69 4.15 0.79 9.95
N CYS A 70 5.08 0.33 10.79
CA CYS A 70 5.28 -1.09 11.09
C CYS A 70 4.37 -1.49 12.26
N PHE A 71 3.28 -2.18 11.93
CA PHE A 71 2.31 -2.63 12.93
C PHE A 71 2.64 -4.01 13.53
N ASP A 72 3.45 -4.80 12.82
CA ASP A 72 3.88 -6.13 13.26
C ASP A 72 5.39 -6.13 13.53
N SER A 73 6.01 -7.31 13.50
CA SER A 73 7.44 -7.43 13.67
C SER A 73 8.25 -6.66 12.62
N GLU A 74 9.25 -5.95 13.11
CA GLU A 74 10.30 -5.30 12.31
C GLU A 74 11.37 -6.28 11.81
N ASP A 75 11.29 -7.56 12.19
CA ASP A 75 12.30 -8.59 11.88
C ASP A 75 12.59 -8.66 10.39
N PHE A 76 11.55 -8.73 9.54
CA PHE A 76 11.75 -8.78 8.09
C PHE A 76 12.55 -7.59 7.55
N ILE A 77 12.32 -6.39 8.09
CA ILE A 77 13.05 -5.19 7.68
C ILE A 77 14.49 -5.25 8.20
N LYS A 78 14.69 -5.67 9.45
CA LYS A 78 16.01 -5.77 10.10
C LYS A 78 16.89 -6.86 9.51
N GLU A 79 16.35 -8.05 9.28
CA GLU A 79 17.05 -9.18 8.67
C GLU A 79 17.50 -8.87 7.25
N ASN A 80 16.75 -8.04 6.52
CA ASN A 80 17.06 -7.64 5.16
C ASN A 80 17.66 -6.23 5.05
N TYR A 81 18.10 -5.64 6.18
CA TYR A 81 18.54 -4.25 6.29
C TYR A 81 19.52 -3.83 5.20
N GLN A 82 20.58 -4.61 4.98
CA GLN A 82 21.60 -4.29 3.98
C GLN A 82 21.04 -4.29 2.55
N GLY A 83 20.07 -5.16 2.26
CA GLY A 83 19.37 -5.20 0.98
C GLY A 83 18.54 -3.95 0.75
N TRP A 84 17.85 -3.45 1.78
CA TRP A 84 17.09 -2.20 1.71
C TRP A 84 17.99 -0.99 1.51
N ILE A 85 19.09 -0.87 2.29
CA ILE A 85 20.06 0.22 2.13
C ILE A 85 20.64 0.22 0.70
N LYS A 86 21.00 -0.93 0.15
CA LYS A 86 21.51 -1.03 -1.22
C LYS A 86 20.49 -0.54 -2.26
N LYS A 87 19.22 -0.89 -2.10
CA LYS A 87 18.13 -0.43 -3.01
C LYS A 87 17.91 1.09 -2.90
N LEU A 88 17.96 1.66 -1.71
CA LEU A 88 17.83 3.10 -1.50
C LEU A 88 19.02 3.85 -2.11
N ASN A 89 20.25 3.40 -1.83
CA ASN A 89 21.47 4.02 -2.35
C ASN A 89 21.53 4.01 -3.88
N TYR A 90 20.98 2.99 -4.55
CA TYR A 90 20.89 2.97 -6.01
C TYR A 90 20.26 4.25 -6.60
N PHE A 91 19.26 4.83 -5.94
CA PHE A 91 18.63 6.08 -6.34
C PHE A 91 19.36 7.30 -5.78
N ILE A 92 19.71 7.26 -4.48
CA ILE A 92 20.34 8.38 -3.76
C ILE A 92 21.69 8.74 -4.38
N ASP A 93 22.55 7.76 -4.66
CA ASP A 93 23.88 7.98 -5.23
C ASP A 93 23.82 8.58 -6.65
N LYS A 94 22.67 8.44 -7.33
CA LYS A 94 22.41 8.98 -8.67
C LYS A 94 21.67 10.31 -8.64
N GLY A 95 21.34 10.84 -7.45
CA GLY A 95 20.49 12.03 -7.32
C GLY A 95 19.10 11.84 -7.91
N LYS A 96 18.61 10.59 -8.01
CA LYS A 96 17.30 10.27 -8.59
C LYS A 96 16.23 10.15 -7.52
N ARG A 97 14.99 10.50 -7.89
CA ARG A 97 13.81 10.23 -7.08
C ARG A 97 13.68 8.74 -6.80
N ILE A 98 13.36 8.37 -5.56
CA ILE A 98 13.17 6.97 -5.16
C ILE A 98 11.82 6.49 -5.67
N GLU A 99 11.79 5.31 -6.30
CA GLU A 99 10.57 4.75 -6.88
C GLU A 99 10.08 3.55 -6.08
N PHE A 100 8.87 3.66 -5.54
CA PHE A 100 8.14 2.58 -4.91
C PHE A 100 7.04 2.07 -5.84
N SER A 101 6.73 0.78 -5.74
CA SER A 101 5.62 0.16 -6.46
C SER A 101 4.83 -0.73 -5.51
N ILE A 102 3.51 -0.68 -5.60
CA ILE A 102 2.61 -1.60 -4.90
C ILE A 102 1.59 -2.17 -5.89
N LEU A 103 1.38 -3.48 -5.80
CA LEU A 103 0.24 -4.15 -6.42
C LEU A 103 -0.91 -4.11 -5.41
N GLY A 104 -2.06 -3.58 -5.82
CA GLY A 104 -3.23 -3.51 -4.94
C GLY A 104 -4.28 -2.54 -5.44
N PHE A 105 -5.30 -2.29 -4.62
CA PHE A 105 -6.49 -1.53 -5.02
C PHE A 105 -7.11 -2.06 -6.33
N PRO A 106 -7.44 -3.36 -6.41
CA PRO A 106 -7.82 -3.99 -7.67
C PRO A 106 -9.22 -3.56 -8.13
N PHE A 107 -10.19 -3.63 -7.23
CA PHE A 107 -11.61 -3.33 -7.41
C PHE A 107 -12.32 -3.53 -6.06
N LYS A 108 -13.60 -3.14 -5.97
CA LYS A 108 -14.45 -3.52 -4.82
C LYS A 108 -15.01 -4.91 -5.05
N VAL A 109 -14.68 -5.86 -4.18
CA VAL A 109 -15.17 -7.25 -4.31
C VAL A 109 -16.71 -7.26 -4.19
N PRO A 110 -17.42 -7.89 -5.14
CA PRO A 110 -18.88 -7.95 -5.13
C PRO A 110 -19.34 -8.97 -4.08
N VAL A 111 -19.41 -8.54 -2.82
CA VAL A 111 -19.96 -9.35 -1.71
C VAL A 111 -21.27 -8.71 -1.26
N PRO A 112 -22.43 -9.14 -1.80
CA PRO A 112 -23.72 -8.46 -1.59
C PRO A 112 -24.11 -8.34 -0.12
N LEU A 113 -23.78 -9.34 0.69
CA LEU A 113 -24.04 -9.34 2.14
C LEU A 113 -23.14 -8.37 2.92
N LYS A 114 -22.02 -7.92 2.33
CA LYS A 114 -21.09 -6.96 2.95
C LYS A 114 -21.37 -5.54 2.50
N THR A 115 -21.56 -5.32 1.21
CA THR A 115 -21.77 -3.99 0.64
C THR A 115 -22.32 -4.07 -0.78
N ASN A 116 -23.16 -3.10 -1.15
CA ASN A 116 -23.56 -2.86 -2.54
C ASN A 116 -22.69 -1.77 -3.22
N ARG A 117 -21.68 -1.26 -2.52
CA ARG A 117 -20.76 -0.25 -3.06
C ARG A 117 -19.77 -0.90 -4.03
N LYS A 118 -19.59 -0.26 -5.18
CA LYS A 118 -18.66 -0.70 -6.24
C LYS A 118 -17.41 0.18 -6.39
N LEU A 119 -17.48 1.41 -5.87
CA LEU A 119 -16.43 2.41 -5.95
C LEU A 119 -15.59 2.44 -4.66
N PRO A 120 -14.37 3.01 -4.72
CA PRO A 120 -13.56 3.27 -3.54
C PRO A 120 -14.33 4.05 -2.47
N ASP A 121 -13.99 3.80 -1.21
CA ASP A 121 -14.53 4.49 -0.04
C ASP A 121 -13.44 5.10 0.83
N LEU A 122 -13.80 5.42 2.07
CA LEU A 122 -12.89 6.05 3.02
C LEU A 122 -11.64 5.19 3.27
N GLY A 123 -11.74 3.85 3.20
CA GLY A 123 -10.60 2.96 3.38
C GLY A 123 -9.53 3.18 2.31
N GLU A 124 -9.93 3.20 1.04
CA GLU A 124 -9.02 3.50 -0.06
C GLU A 124 -8.45 4.92 0.04
N LEU A 125 -9.31 5.90 0.36
CA LEU A 125 -8.90 7.29 0.51
C LEU A 125 -7.81 7.47 1.59
N LEU A 126 -8.04 6.92 2.79
CA LEU A 126 -7.07 6.96 3.89
C LEU A 126 -5.76 6.27 3.51
N SER A 127 -5.85 5.15 2.78
CA SER A 127 -4.67 4.40 2.33
C SER A 127 -3.84 5.20 1.32
N LEU A 128 -4.46 5.84 0.33
CA LEU A 128 -3.76 6.69 -0.65
C LEU A 128 -3.12 7.91 0.01
N ASN A 129 -3.84 8.58 0.92
CA ASN A 129 -3.29 9.70 1.68
C ASN A 129 -2.08 9.27 2.51
N ARG A 130 -2.17 8.12 3.17
CA ARG A 130 -1.08 7.57 3.96
C ARG A 130 0.16 7.27 3.12
N LEU A 131 -0.02 6.67 1.94
CA LEU A 131 1.07 6.45 0.99
C LEU A 131 1.73 7.76 0.57
N ASN A 132 0.94 8.81 0.28
CA ASN A 132 1.45 10.14 -0.05
C ASN A 132 2.30 10.73 1.10
N ASN A 133 1.79 10.67 2.34
CA ASN A 133 2.47 11.20 3.52
C ASN A 133 3.83 10.52 3.77
N ILE A 134 3.93 9.21 3.53
CA ILE A 134 5.22 8.49 3.65
C ILE A 134 6.22 9.03 2.62
N MET A 135 5.79 9.31 1.39
CA MET A 135 6.67 9.88 0.36
C MET A 135 7.12 11.31 0.72
N GLU A 136 6.24 12.12 1.30
CA GLU A 136 6.57 13.47 1.78
C GLU A 136 7.57 13.44 2.95
N LEU A 137 7.47 12.44 3.84
CA LEU A 137 8.48 12.23 4.89
C LEU A 137 9.86 11.93 4.29
N ILE A 138 9.91 11.12 3.22
CA ILE A 138 11.16 10.84 2.52
C ILE A 138 11.73 12.11 1.87
N GLU A 139 10.88 12.94 1.27
CA GLU A 139 11.29 14.20 0.65
C GLU A 139 11.92 15.19 1.63
N LYS A 140 11.44 15.22 2.88
CA LYS A 140 12.06 16.00 3.98
C LYS A 140 13.48 15.52 4.33
N ILE A 141 13.82 14.26 4.03
CA ILE A 141 15.14 13.67 4.29
C ILE A 141 16.05 13.78 3.06
N TYR A 142 15.47 13.64 1.87
CA TYR A 142 16.18 13.56 0.59
C TYR A 142 15.42 14.34 -0.47
N SER A 143 15.97 15.47 -0.93
CA SER A 143 15.23 16.46 -1.70
C SER A 143 14.67 16.00 -3.05
N PRO A 144 15.28 15.05 -3.81
CA PRO A 144 14.61 14.48 -4.99
C PRO A 144 13.34 13.68 -4.66
N GLY A 145 13.14 13.35 -3.38
CA GLY A 145 11.94 12.75 -2.83
C GLY A 145 11.72 11.30 -3.25
N ALA A 146 10.47 10.89 -3.10
CA ALA A 146 10.01 9.56 -3.49
C ALA A 146 8.63 9.63 -4.16
N LYS A 147 8.30 8.63 -4.96
CA LYS A 147 6.95 8.40 -5.50
C LYS A 147 6.55 6.96 -5.28
N VAL A 148 5.25 6.72 -5.21
CA VAL A 148 4.69 5.37 -5.19
C VAL A 148 3.71 5.19 -6.34
N THR A 149 3.96 4.18 -7.15
CA THR A 149 3.03 3.74 -8.19
C THR A 149 2.18 2.59 -7.64
N VAL A 150 0.87 2.83 -7.56
CA VAL A 150 -0.15 1.84 -7.29
C VAL A 150 -0.57 1.24 -8.63
N PHE A 151 -0.20 -0.02 -8.85
CA PHE A 151 -0.66 -0.80 -9.99
C PHE A 151 -1.96 -1.52 -9.60
N THR A 152 -3.09 -1.02 -10.11
CA THR A 152 -4.40 -1.60 -9.89
C THR A 152 -4.54 -2.90 -10.68
N GLU A 153 -5.01 -3.95 -10.02
CA GLU A 153 -5.06 -5.30 -10.60
C GLU A 153 -6.46 -5.63 -11.16
N GLY A 154 -7.04 -4.68 -11.89
CA GLY A 154 -8.39 -4.80 -12.47
C GLY A 154 -8.57 -5.99 -13.41
N ILE A 155 -7.46 -6.51 -13.98
CA ILE A 155 -7.43 -7.71 -14.80
C ILE A 155 -7.97 -8.96 -14.08
N PHE A 156 -7.87 -9.01 -12.75
CA PHE A 156 -8.37 -10.14 -11.96
C PHE A 156 -9.88 -10.07 -11.70
N GLY A 157 -10.56 -8.99 -12.08
CA GLY A 157 -12.01 -8.81 -11.84
C GLY A 157 -12.85 -9.93 -12.46
N SER A 158 -12.45 -10.44 -13.62
CA SER A 158 -13.16 -11.55 -14.28
C SER A 158 -13.17 -12.84 -13.46
N PHE A 159 -12.18 -13.06 -12.59
CA PHE A 159 -12.10 -14.26 -11.75
C PHE A 159 -13.14 -14.26 -10.62
N VAL A 160 -13.71 -13.09 -10.31
CA VAL A 160 -14.75 -12.92 -9.29
C VAL A 160 -16.08 -12.46 -9.88
N GLY A 161 -16.26 -12.59 -11.20
CA GLY A 161 -17.49 -12.22 -11.90
C GLY A 161 -17.74 -10.72 -12.01
N LEU A 162 -16.69 -9.89 -11.87
CA LEU A 162 -16.77 -8.44 -12.01
C LEU A 162 -16.52 -8.04 -13.47
N GLU A 163 -17.34 -7.13 -14.00
CA GLU A 163 -17.14 -6.66 -15.37
C GLU A 163 -15.92 -5.73 -15.46
N LYS A 164 -15.19 -5.78 -16.57
CA LYS A 164 -14.02 -4.91 -16.82
C LYS A 164 -14.33 -3.42 -16.56
N LYS A 165 -15.51 -2.96 -16.97
CA LYS A 165 -15.96 -1.56 -16.79
C LYS A 165 -16.07 -1.15 -15.32
N GLU A 166 -16.35 -2.10 -14.42
CA GLU A 166 -16.45 -1.84 -12.99
C GLU A 166 -15.06 -1.66 -12.36
N ALA A 167 -14.08 -2.46 -12.78
CA ALA A 167 -12.69 -2.29 -12.36
C ALA A 167 -12.09 -0.99 -12.92
N ASP A 168 -12.37 -0.67 -14.19
CA ASP A 168 -11.96 0.59 -14.82
C ASP A 168 -12.57 1.79 -14.07
N ALA A 169 -13.87 1.75 -13.75
CA ALA A 169 -14.53 2.80 -12.99
C ALA A 169 -13.98 2.94 -11.55
N TYR A 170 -13.61 1.82 -10.91
CA TYR A 170 -12.96 1.84 -9.59
C TYR A 170 -11.62 2.56 -9.66
N ARG A 171 -10.75 2.20 -10.62
CA ARG A 171 -9.45 2.86 -10.85
C ARG A 171 -9.62 4.35 -11.14
N ASP A 172 -10.52 4.71 -12.04
CA ASP A 172 -10.76 6.10 -12.40
C ASP A 172 -11.24 6.94 -11.20
N TYR A 173 -11.98 6.31 -10.28
CA TYR A 173 -12.37 6.96 -9.03
C TYR A 173 -11.18 7.14 -8.06
N LEU A 174 -10.22 6.21 -8.01
CA LEU A 174 -8.97 6.42 -7.25
C LEU A 174 -8.18 7.62 -7.79
N ILE A 175 -8.14 7.79 -9.12
CA ILE A 175 -7.51 8.94 -9.78
C ILE A 175 -8.20 10.23 -9.33
N LYS A 176 -9.54 10.27 -9.33
CA LYS A 176 -10.31 11.42 -8.83
C LYS A 176 -10.04 11.72 -7.36
N ILE A 177 -9.94 10.70 -6.50
CA ILE A 177 -9.56 10.89 -5.08
C ILE A 177 -8.19 11.55 -4.99
N LYS A 178 -7.19 11.01 -5.70
CA LYS A 178 -5.83 11.54 -5.75
C LYS A 178 -5.82 13.02 -6.18
N GLU A 179 -6.58 13.37 -7.21
CA GLU A 179 -6.68 14.75 -7.73
C GLU A 179 -7.36 15.67 -6.72
N ASN A 180 -8.52 15.29 -6.19
CA ASN A 180 -9.28 16.11 -5.23
C ASN A 180 -8.52 16.37 -3.92
N LEU A 181 -7.63 15.47 -3.54
CA LEU A 181 -6.81 15.56 -2.33
C LEU A 181 -5.38 16.05 -2.60
N ASN A 182 -5.02 16.36 -3.86
CA ASN A 182 -3.67 16.77 -4.25
C ASN A 182 -2.55 15.79 -3.81
N LEU A 183 -2.79 14.48 -3.94
CA LEU A 183 -1.81 13.44 -3.59
C LEU A 183 -0.74 13.31 -4.70
N SER A 184 0.17 14.28 -4.78
CA SER A 184 1.13 14.43 -5.88
C SER A 184 2.19 13.32 -5.96
N ASN A 185 2.43 12.60 -4.86
CA ASN A 185 3.46 11.55 -4.79
C ASN A 185 2.91 10.15 -5.08
N VAL A 186 1.61 10.04 -5.34
CA VAL A 186 0.93 8.78 -5.68
C VAL A 186 0.61 8.77 -7.17
N ILE A 187 0.96 7.68 -7.84
CA ILE A 187 0.58 7.43 -9.24
C ILE A 187 -0.36 6.22 -9.25
N ILE A 188 -1.50 6.33 -9.93
CA ILE A 188 -2.41 5.21 -10.14
C ILE A 188 -2.24 4.75 -11.59
N GLN A 189 -1.88 3.48 -11.78
CA GLN A 189 -1.77 2.86 -13.10
C GLN A 189 -2.48 1.53 -13.11
N ASP A 190 -3.00 1.17 -14.28
CA ASP A 190 -3.49 -0.18 -14.50
C ASP A 190 -2.34 -1.15 -14.68
N LEU A 191 -2.40 -2.33 -14.06
CA LEU A 191 -1.36 -3.34 -14.23
C LEU A 191 -1.12 -3.73 -15.69
N ARG A 192 -2.17 -3.70 -16.52
CA ARG A 192 -2.10 -4.02 -17.97
C ARG A 192 -1.12 -3.13 -18.71
N VAL A 193 -0.87 -1.92 -18.21
CA VAL A 193 0.03 -0.97 -18.84
C VAL A 193 1.49 -1.46 -18.86
N LEU A 194 1.84 -2.43 -18.00
CA LEU A 194 3.16 -3.05 -18.02
C LEU A 194 3.43 -3.81 -19.33
N GLU A 195 2.40 -4.38 -19.96
CA GLU A 195 2.55 -5.05 -21.27
C GLU A 195 2.99 -4.08 -22.36
N GLU A 196 2.58 -2.81 -22.25
CA GLU A 196 2.90 -1.76 -23.23
C GLU A 196 4.27 -1.12 -22.97
N PHE A 197 4.60 -0.87 -21.70
CA PHE A 197 5.81 -0.11 -21.35
C PHE A 197 7.06 -0.96 -21.11
N VAL A 198 6.91 -2.26 -20.81
CA VAL A 198 8.07 -3.14 -20.61
C VAL A 198 8.44 -3.75 -21.97
N PRO A 199 9.61 -3.41 -22.55
CA PRO A 199 10.01 -3.96 -23.83
C PRO A 199 10.09 -5.48 -23.76
N ASN A 200 9.45 -6.17 -24.71
CA ASN A 200 9.36 -7.63 -24.76
C ASN A 200 8.77 -8.26 -23.48
N PHE A 201 7.78 -7.60 -22.84
CA PHE A 201 7.16 -8.07 -21.58
C PHE A 201 6.83 -9.56 -21.59
N GLU A 202 6.14 -10.06 -22.62
CA GLU A 202 5.78 -11.48 -22.72
C GLU A 202 7.01 -12.39 -22.65
N LYS A 203 8.07 -12.05 -23.39
CA LYS A 203 9.33 -12.81 -23.39
C LYS A 203 9.98 -12.80 -22.01
N GLU A 204 10.12 -11.64 -21.39
CA GLU A 204 10.71 -11.51 -20.05
C GLU A 204 9.90 -12.25 -18.99
N PHE A 205 8.56 -12.19 -19.08
CA PHE A 205 7.67 -12.92 -18.20
C PHE A 205 7.85 -14.43 -18.32
N GLN A 206 7.90 -14.97 -19.56
CA GLN A 206 8.15 -16.40 -19.76
C GLN A 206 9.53 -16.82 -19.25
N LEU A 207 10.57 -16.00 -19.49
CA LEU A 207 11.92 -16.27 -18.99
C LEU A 207 11.97 -16.34 -17.46
N GLU A 208 11.35 -15.39 -16.75
CA GLU A 208 11.35 -15.40 -15.29
C GLU A 208 10.50 -16.56 -14.75
N LYS A 209 9.36 -16.87 -15.39
CA LYS A 209 8.54 -18.04 -15.05
C LYS A 209 9.34 -19.34 -15.19
N GLU A 210 10.03 -19.56 -16.31
CA GLU A 210 10.87 -20.74 -16.53
C GLU A 210 11.99 -20.85 -15.50
N LYS A 211 12.65 -19.72 -15.18
CA LYS A 211 13.69 -19.67 -14.16
C LYS A 211 13.14 -20.08 -12.78
N MET A 212 11.98 -19.57 -12.39
CA MET A 212 11.34 -19.95 -11.13
C MET A 212 10.92 -21.42 -11.11
N LEU A 213 10.38 -21.95 -12.21
CA LEU A 213 10.06 -23.37 -12.36
C LEU A 213 11.32 -24.25 -12.21
N LYS A 214 12.42 -23.88 -12.87
CA LYS A 214 13.71 -24.59 -12.74
C LYS A 214 14.23 -24.59 -11.30
N LEU A 215 14.08 -23.48 -10.57
CA LEU A 215 14.46 -23.42 -9.15
C LEU A 215 13.58 -24.33 -8.28
N TYR A 216 12.28 -24.36 -8.56
CA TYR A 216 11.33 -25.25 -7.88
C TYR A 216 11.64 -26.73 -8.14
N GLU A 217 11.83 -27.12 -9.40
CA GLU A 217 12.15 -28.50 -9.80
C GLU A 217 13.47 -28.99 -9.18
N LYS A 218 14.47 -28.12 -9.12
CA LYS A 218 15.76 -28.40 -8.47
C LYS A 218 15.69 -28.41 -6.94
N LYS A 219 14.53 -28.05 -6.36
CA LYS A 219 14.35 -27.84 -4.92
C LYS A 219 15.42 -26.92 -4.35
N ASP A 220 15.72 -25.83 -5.05
CA ASP A 220 16.71 -24.85 -4.59
C ASP A 220 16.36 -24.40 -3.16
N ARG A 221 17.34 -24.44 -2.27
CA ARG A 221 17.10 -24.29 -0.83
C ARG A 221 16.50 -22.94 -0.48
N ASP A 222 17.02 -21.85 -1.06
CA ASP A 222 16.54 -20.50 -0.75
C ASP A 222 15.18 -20.24 -1.41
N PHE A 223 15.00 -20.70 -2.65
CA PHE A 223 13.72 -20.63 -3.34
C PHE A 223 12.63 -21.38 -2.57
N MET A 224 12.86 -22.63 -2.17
CA MET A 224 11.87 -23.44 -1.45
C MET A 224 11.53 -22.88 -0.07
N ARG A 225 12.51 -22.29 0.63
CA ARG A 225 12.25 -21.58 1.90
C ARG A 225 11.26 -20.42 1.69
N LYS A 226 11.49 -19.59 0.66
CA LYS A 226 10.59 -18.49 0.30
C LYS A 226 9.23 -18.97 -0.16
N TYR A 227 9.19 -19.98 -1.02
CA TYR A 227 7.96 -20.54 -1.59
C TYR A 227 7.05 -21.15 -0.51
N ASN A 228 7.62 -21.86 0.46
CA ASN A 228 6.87 -22.50 1.54
C ASN A 228 6.46 -21.53 2.66
N GLY A 229 6.78 -20.23 2.54
CA GLY A 229 6.44 -19.22 3.55
C GLY A 229 7.16 -19.42 4.89
N THR A 230 8.31 -20.09 4.90
CA THR A 230 9.15 -20.25 6.10
C THR A 230 10.27 -19.19 6.17
N ALA A 231 9.97 -18.00 5.64
CA ALA A 231 10.83 -16.83 5.72
C ALA A 231 10.61 -16.08 7.01
#